data_AF-W7K676-F1
#
_entry.id   AF-W7K676-F1
#
_cell.length_a   1.000
_cell.length_b   1.000
_cell.length_c   1.000
_cell.angle_alpha   90.00
_cell.angle_beta   90.00
_cell.angle_gamma   90.00
#
_symmetry.space_group_name_H-M   'P 1'
#
loop_
_entity.id
_entity.type
_entity.pdbx_description
1 polymer ?
#
loop_
_entity_poly.entity_id
_entity_poly.type
_entity_poly.pdbx_seq_one_letter_code
_entity_poly.pdbx_strand_id
1 'polypeptide(L)'
;MSEEWKNKYKYFLNKKMLKIPVSKHNYEFLLCEINDSVIRKEVMRLLNEPYKYLNLNNDIIKILKKRYDLANILGYENWTHYCINEFTSEKNNYKDIKEFFEIIKKRIHMDYSTINRDMELYMNKMNGSYNNHDEKKNNKILIIKNNNNNNEHIYNKNIHCDDNIYGNNIYSNNIFGNNIYSNNIYGNNIYGNHSTGHYGDPFYKSKEKKMSIYDWYYYYNIMTNKIDEYTINKYFPQSYVLDNFIRIISRIYNFYYTRVRNTELGNSWEENTIIYKIERIERKDRIWNKKENDDIEKKGNDLSASFLGYIYIIPYKNIRFKDYFRIGNVNSLSNTYLICNGHVIINYNFVRTVPIEEKLFSTSEITSLFHEFGHAYHLLLLSYKYKLYNFNNIPLDYAEFFSHINEHIGNNYNIIYNLSNEKRDNSKINKHIFNSFKFDKLRLSHIYTQSIIDYYIHNINPYTFFNKNNNYKEINNDEKVLNNFYDLINSEFPYNINQFNYSLNSTSFPYHFSSLYAGSVFSYLLAEVRVRLFLNQQQLSLKNNKSLCSFQKNFYDIISINYMDKNYYPSIIQHVLKNKNEVLQKM
;
A
#
# COMPACT_ATOMS: atom_id res chain seq x y z
N MET A 1 32.91 -18.84 33.83
CA MET A 1 32.16 -18.82 32.55
C MET A 1 32.94 -19.60 31.52
N SER A 2 32.33 -20.59 30.87
CA SER A 2 33.02 -21.39 29.85
C SER A 2 33.43 -20.53 28.64
N GLU A 3 34.47 -20.96 27.93
CA GLU A 3 34.98 -20.29 26.73
C GLU A 3 33.93 -20.27 25.62
N GLU A 4 33.14 -21.35 25.50
CA GLU A 4 31.94 -21.42 24.66
C GLU A 4 30.90 -20.35 25.02
N TRP A 5 30.65 -20.13 26.31
CA TRP A 5 29.73 -19.08 26.73
C TRP A 5 30.30 -17.70 26.37
N LYS A 6 31.58 -17.44 26.64
CA LYS A 6 32.22 -16.18 26.27
C LYS A 6 32.20 -15.94 24.76
N ASN A 7 32.38 -16.97 23.93
CA ASN A 7 32.27 -16.87 22.47
C ASN A 7 30.83 -16.65 22.00
N LYS A 8 29.86 -17.41 22.54
CA LYS A 8 28.43 -17.28 22.23
C LYS A 8 27.88 -15.89 22.60
N TYR A 9 28.42 -15.27 23.65
CA TYR A 9 28.02 -13.94 24.11
C TYR A 9 29.09 -12.86 23.84
N LYS A 10 30.09 -13.12 23.00
CA LYS A 10 31.17 -12.17 22.66
C LYS A 10 30.62 -10.86 22.10
N TYR A 11 29.62 -10.97 21.23
CA TYR A 11 28.86 -9.84 20.68
C TYR A 11 27.95 -9.18 21.71
N PHE A 12 27.56 -9.91 22.75
CA PHE A 12 26.76 -9.35 23.83
C PHE A 12 27.56 -8.41 24.73
N LEU A 13 28.85 -8.70 24.88
CA LEU A 13 29.81 -8.02 25.76
C LEU A 13 30.58 -6.90 25.05
N ASN A 14 30.60 -6.85 23.72
CA ASN A 14 31.30 -5.82 22.97
C ASN A 14 30.52 -4.50 22.94
N LYS A 15 30.84 -3.59 23.87
CA LYS A 15 30.25 -2.24 23.95
C LYS A 15 30.54 -1.35 22.73
N LYS A 16 31.44 -1.75 21.82
CA LYS A 16 31.75 -0.99 20.59
C LYS A 16 30.87 -1.36 19.39
N MET A 17 29.93 -2.30 19.55
CA MET A 17 29.04 -2.74 18.46
C MET A 17 27.58 -2.38 18.77
N LEU A 18 26.90 -1.78 17.78
CA LEU A 18 25.46 -1.53 17.83
C LEU A 18 24.71 -2.81 17.49
N LYS A 19 23.79 -3.24 18.35
CA LYS A 19 22.92 -4.40 18.10
C LYS A 19 21.63 -3.92 17.46
N ILE A 20 21.31 -4.44 16.27
CA ILE A 20 20.09 -4.09 15.56
C ILE A 20 19.19 -5.33 15.51
N PRO A 21 18.04 -5.33 16.21
CA PRO A 21 17.08 -6.42 16.10
C PRO A 21 16.57 -6.55 14.66
N VAL A 22 16.46 -7.78 14.17
CA VAL A 22 15.80 -8.09 12.90
C VAL A 22 14.30 -7.86 13.10
N SER A 23 13.83 -6.66 12.76
CA SER A 23 12.43 -6.26 12.84
C SER A 23 12.07 -5.45 11.59
N LYS A 24 10.76 -5.37 11.28
CA LYS A 24 10.28 -4.64 10.10
C LYS A 24 10.79 -3.19 10.04
N HIS A 25 10.59 -2.47 11.13
CA HIS A 25 10.94 -1.06 11.26
C HIS A 25 12.45 -0.81 11.12
N ASN A 26 13.29 -1.67 11.69
CA ASN A 26 14.74 -1.47 11.63
C ASN A 26 15.30 -1.70 10.22
N TYR A 27 14.75 -2.65 9.47
CA TYR A 27 15.33 -2.95 8.15
C TYR A 27 15.03 -1.88 7.12
N GLU A 28 13.84 -1.26 7.15
CA GLU A 28 13.47 -0.24 6.17
C GLU A 28 14.48 0.89 6.24
N PHE A 29 14.84 1.31 7.46
CA PHE A 29 15.92 2.25 7.70
C PHE A 29 17.27 1.78 7.15
N LEU A 30 17.70 0.55 7.47
CA LEU A 30 18.99 0.02 7.03
C LEU A 30 19.11 -0.10 5.51
N LEU A 31 18.05 -0.51 4.82
CA LEU A 31 18.02 -0.63 3.36
C LEU A 31 18.03 0.73 2.67
N CYS A 32 17.42 1.74 3.29
CA CYS A 32 17.26 3.07 2.71
C CYS A 32 18.46 3.99 2.95
N GLU A 33 19.21 3.82 4.04
CA GLU A 33 20.24 4.77 4.48
C GLU A 33 21.69 4.27 4.34
N ILE A 34 21.92 2.95 4.39
CA ILE A 34 23.30 2.42 4.33
C ILE A 34 23.79 2.44 2.89
N ASN A 35 24.87 3.18 2.62
CA ASN A 35 25.50 3.26 1.28
C ASN A 35 26.22 1.97 0.83
N ASP A 36 26.47 1.02 1.74
CA ASP A 36 27.10 -0.27 1.42
C ASP A 36 26.10 -1.32 0.94
N SER A 37 26.17 -1.68 -0.35
CA SER A 37 25.33 -2.70 -0.98
C SER A 37 25.49 -4.11 -0.38
N VAL A 38 26.70 -4.46 0.10
CA VAL A 38 26.97 -5.76 0.72
C VAL A 38 26.22 -5.87 2.05
N ILE A 39 26.22 -4.79 2.84
CA ILE A 39 25.46 -4.73 4.10
C ILE A 39 23.95 -4.79 3.81
N ARG A 40 23.45 -4.02 2.83
CA ARG A 40 22.03 -4.07 2.44
C ARG A 40 21.59 -5.46 2.02
N LYS A 41 22.42 -6.16 1.23
CA LYS A 41 22.18 -7.56 0.84
C LYS A 41 22.12 -8.49 2.05
N GLU A 42 23.03 -8.33 3.00
CA GLU A 42 23.05 -9.15 4.21
C GLU A 42 21.85 -8.90 5.12
N VAL A 43 21.43 -7.64 5.27
CA VAL A 43 20.19 -7.28 5.98
C VAL A 43 18.98 -7.97 5.34
N MET A 44 18.88 -7.91 4.01
CA MET A 44 17.79 -8.57 3.28
C MET A 44 17.82 -10.10 3.47
N ARG A 45 19.01 -10.72 3.47
CA ARG A 45 19.18 -12.15 3.76
C ARG A 45 18.70 -12.50 5.17
N LEU A 46 19.09 -11.73 6.17
CA LEU A 46 18.73 -11.94 7.58
C LEU A 46 17.22 -11.79 7.84
N LEU A 47 16.50 -10.97 7.07
CA LEU A 47 15.04 -10.85 7.18
C LEU A 47 14.29 -12.08 6.66
N ASN A 48 14.86 -12.76 5.68
CA ASN A 48 14.29 -13.93 5.03
C ASN A 48 14.79 -15.25 5.66
N GLU A 49 15.76 -15.17 6.58
CA GLU A 49 16.29 -16.31 7.34
C GLU A 49 15.37 -16.87 8.44
N PRO A 50 14.50 -16.10 9.13
CA PRO A 50 13.67 -16.64 10.20
C PRO A 50 12.87 -17.84 9.70
N TYR A 51 12.86 -18.92 10.50
CA TYR A 51 12.22 -20.20 10.19
C TYR A 51 12.84 -21.00 9.03
N LYS A 52 13.93 -20.54 8.41
CA LYS A 52 14.64 -21.33 7.39
C LYS A 52 15.07 -22.70 7.93
N TYR A 53 15.50 -22.76 9.20
CA TYR A 53 15.88 -24.00 9.89
C TYR A 53 14.72 -24.99 10.10
N LEU A 54 13.47 -24.52 10.05
CA LEU A 54 12.28 -25.39 10.15
C LEU A 54 11.93 -26.03 8.80
N ASN A 55 12.53 -25.57 7.70
CA ASN A 55 12.33 -26.12 6.35
C ASN A 55 10.84 -26.27 5.98
N LEU A 56 10.06 -25.22 6.22
CA LEU A 56 8.60 -25.20 6.07
C LEU A 56 8.12 -25.29 4.61
N ASN A 57 9.03 -25.35 3.62
CA ASN A 57 8.68 -25.45 2.20
C ASN A 57 7.73 -26.62 1.93
N ASN A 58 8.00 -27.78 2.54
CA ASN A 58 7.16 -28.97 2.39
C ASN A 58 5.78 -28.79 3.05
N ASP A 59 5.70 -28.07 4.16
CA ASP A 59 4.42 -27.80 4.83
C ASP A 59 3.58 -26.79 4.03
N ILE A 60 4.20 -25.78 3.42
CA ILE A 60 3.54 -24.89 2.45
C ILE A 60 2.92 -25.72 1.32
N ILE A 61 3.67 -26.64 0.72
CA ILE A 61 3.17 -27.47 -0.39
C ILE A 61 2.03 -28.38 0.08
N LYS A 62 2.09 -28.95 1.30
CA LYS A 62 1.00 -29.73 1.87
C LYS A 62 -0.26 -28.89 2.06
N ILE A 63 -0.13 -27.65 2.55
CA ILE A 63 -1.25 -26.71 2.70
C ILE A 63 -1.87 -26.40 1.34
N LEU A 64 -1.04 -26.10 0.33
CA LEU A 64 -1.50 -25.81 -1.03
C LEU A 64 -2.24 -27.00 -1.65
N LYS A 65 -1.74 -28.23 -1.48
CA LYS A 65 -2.43 -29.45 -1.93
C LYS A 65 -3.80 -29.59 -1.28
N LYS A 66 -3.90 -29.45 0.05
CA LYS A 66 -5.18 -29.52 0.77
C LYS A 66 -6.18 -28.45 0.30
N ARG A 67 -5.72 -27.21 0.07
CA ARG A 67 -6.53 -26.12 -0.48
C ARG A 67 -7.02 -26.42 -1.89
N TYR A 68 -6.12 -26.93 -2.73
CA TYR A 68 -6.45 -27.33 -4.10
C TYR A 68 -7.50 -28.46 -4.12
N ASP A 69 -7.32 -29.49 -3.30
CA ASP A 69 -8.25 -30.61 -3.20
C ASP A 69 -9.62 -30.13 -2.72
N LEU A 70 -9.66 -29.31 -1.66
CA LEU A 70 -10.90 -28.74 -1.14
C LEU A 70 -11.64 -27.90 -2.19
N ALA A 71 -10.93 -27.04 -2.92
CA ALA A 71 -11.53 -26.23 -3.97
C ALA A 71 -12.15 -27.10 -5.07
N ASN A 72 -11.43 -28.14 -5.54
CA ASN A 72 -11.96 -29.06 -6.55
C ASN A 72 -13.17 -29.87 -6.06
N ILE A 73 -13.15 -30.33 -4.80
CA ILE A 73 -14.30 -31.03 -4.19
C ILE A 73 -15.54 -30.12 -4.17
N LEU A 74 -15.34 -28.83 -3.93
CA LEU A 74 -16.40 -27.82 -3.95
C LEU A 74 -16.78 -27.35 -5.36
N GLY A 75 -16.15 -27.87 -6.42
CA GLY A 75 -16.47 -27.56 -7.82
C GLY A 75 -15.72 -26.36 -8.41
N TYR A 76 -14.67 -25.86 -7.75
CA TYR A 76 -13.84 -24.76 -8.22
C TYR A 76 -12.52 -25.28 -8.83
N GLU A 77 -11.97 -24.56 -9.81
CA GLU A 77 -10.74 -24.96 -10.53
C GLU A 77 -9.47 -24.99 -9.65
N ASN A 78 -9.42 -24.12 -8.65
CA ASN A 78 -8.33 -23.97 -7.68
C ASN A 78 -8.78 -23.11 -6.48
N TRP A 79 -7.88 -22.92 -5.51
CA TRP A 79 -8.19 -22.18 -4.29
C TRP A 79 -8.53 -20.70 -4.55
N THR A 80 -7.86 -20.07 -5.51
CA THR A 80 -8.15 -18.69 -5.93
C THR A 80 -9.56 -18.54 -6.46
N HIS A 81 -10.02 -19.46 -7.33
CA HIS A 81 -11.39 -19.46 -7.86
C HIS A 81 -12.42 -19.57 -6.72
N TYR A 82 -12.21 -20.49 -5.77
CA TYR A 82 -13.03 -20.57 -4.57
C TYR A 82 -13.07 -19.24 -3.81
N CYS A 83 -11.91 -18.64 -3.54
CA CYS A 83 -11.81 -17.42 -2.75
C CYS A 83 -12.48 -16.20 -3.40
N ILE A 84 -12.34 -16.02 -4.72
CA ILE A 84 -13.02 -14.95 -5.46
C ILE A 84 -14.53 -15.08 -5.31
N ASN A 85 -15.06 -16.29 -5.48
CA ASN A 85 -16.50 -16.51 -5.50
C ASN A 85 -17.14 -16.44 -4.11
N GLU A 86 -16.42 -16.81 -3.05
CA GLU A 86 -16.94 -16.84 -1.69
C GLU A 86 -16.66 -15.57 -0.89
N PHE A 87 -15.50 -14.93 -1.08
CA PHE A 87 -15.05 -13.85 -0.19
C PHE A 87 -15.01 -12.46 -0.83
N THR A 88 -15.23 -12.33 -2.14
CA THR A 88 -15.16 -11.03 -2.83
C THR A 88 -16.46 -10.67 -3.55
N SER A 89 -16.61 -9.40 -3.92
CA SER A 89 -17.76 -8.97 -4.71
C SER A 89 -17.70 -9.43 -6.16
N GLU A 90 -16.56 -9.97 -6.59
CA GLU A 90 -16.27 -10.34 -7.97
C GLU A 90 -16.70 -11.77 -8.30
N LYS A 91 -17.81 -12.21 -7.68
CA LYS A 91 -18.33 -13.57 -7.87
C LYS A 91 -18.55 -13.84 -9.36
N ASN A 92 -18.04 -14.99 -9.83
CA ASN A 92 -18.07 -15.46 -11.22
C ASN A 92 -17.12 -14.71 -12.19
N ASN A 93 -16.34 -13.72 -11.74
CA ASN A 93 -15.35 -13.03 -12.58
C ASN A 93 -13.95 -13.67 -12.50
N TYR A 94 -13.84 -14.90 -11.99
CA TYR A 94 -12.54 -15.59 -11.88
C TYR A 94 -11.81 -15.70 -13.23
N LYS A 95 -12.52 -15.93 -14.34
CA LYS A 95 -11.91 -16.03 -15.67
C LYS A 95 -11.29 -14.72 -16.16
N ASP A 96 -11.81 -13.60 -15.66
CA ASP A 96 -11.44 -12.25 -16.06
C ASP A 96 -10.31 -11.67 -15.21
N ILE A 97 -9.97 -12.31 -14.09
CA ILE A 97 -8.98 -11.78 -13.13
C ILE A 97 -7.59 -11.66 -13.75
N LYS A 98 -7.22 -12.58 -14.65
CA LYS A 98 -5.93 -12.54 -15.34
C LYS A 98 -5.82 -11.30 -16.20
N GLU A 99 -6.84 -10.99 -17.00
CA GLU A 99 -6.85 -9.80 -17.85
C GLU A 99 -6.89 -8.52 -17.02
N PHE A 100 -7.63 -8.52 -15.90
CA PHE A 100 -7.60 -7.44 -14.93
C PHE A 100 -6.18 -7.17 -14.40
N PHE A 101 -5.47 -8.21 -13.95
CA PHE A 101 -4.09 -8.06 -13.47
C PHE A 101 -3.16 -7.52 -14.55
N GLU A 102 -3.29 -7.94 -15.81
CA GLU A 102 -2.47 -7.41 -16.93
C GLU A 102 -2.66 -5.90 -17.14
N ILE A 103 -3.89 -5.39 -17.00
CA ILE A 103 -4.15 -3.94 -17.11
C ILE A 103 -3.51 -3.18 -15.94
N ILE A 104 -3.68 -3.69 -14.72
CA ILE A 104 -3.08 -3.07 -13.52
C ILE A 104 -1.55 -3.11 -13.61
N LYS A 105 -0.99 -4.25 -14.02
CA LYS A 105 0.44 -4.44 -14.27
C LYS A 105 0.97 -3.43 -15.28
N LYS A 106 0.26 -3.22 -16.40
CA LYS A 106 0.63 -2.21 -17.39
C LYS A 106 0.69 -0.81 -16.79
N ARG A 107 -0.28 -0.43 -15.95
CA ARG A 107 -0.26 0.86 -15.25
C ARG A 107 0.95 0.98 -14.32
N ILE A 108 1.20 -0.05 -13.52
CA ILE A 108 2.33 -0.12 -12.58
C ILE A 108 3.67 -0.02 -13.33
N HIS A 109 3.82 -0.69 -14.47
CA HIS A 109 5.02 -0.57 -15.30
C HIS A 109 5.26 0.86 -15.78
N MET A 110 4.23 1.60 -16.18
CA MET A 110 4.39 3.01 -16.57
C MET A 110 4.95 3.87 -15.43
N ASP A 111 4.45 3.66 -14.21
CA ASP A 111 4.93 4.36 -13.01
C ASP A 111 6.38 3.95 -12.68
N TYR A 112 6.71 2.66 -12.71
CA TYR A 112 8.07 2.18 -12.48
C TYR A 112 9.07 2.60 -13.54
N SER A 113 8.71 2.59 -14.83
CA SER A 113 9.58 3.07 -15.90
C SER A 113 9.95 4.53 -15.70
N THR A 114 9.00 5.35 -15.24
CA THR A 114 9.27 6.75 -14.90
C THR A 114 10.25 6.84 -13.73
N ILE A 115 9.99 6.09 -12.65
CA ILE A 115 10.80 6.10 -11.43
C ILE A 115 12.23 5.60 -11.70
N ASN A 116 12.38 4.48 -12.39
CA ASN A 116 13.68 3.89 -12.71
C ASN A 116 14.53 4.85 -13.57
N ARG A 117 13.92 5.49 -14.57
CA ARG A 117 14.59 6.50 -15.38
C ARG A 117 15.06 7.70 -14.53
N ASP A 118 14.21 8.18 -13.63
CA ASP A 118 14.56 9.30 -12.75
C ASP A 118 15.69 8.92 -11.78
N MET A 119 15.69 7.67 -11.27
CA MET A 119 16.76 7.14 -10.43
C MET A 119 18.08 7.02 -11.19
N GLU A 120 18.06 6.52 -12.42
CA GLU A 120 19.25 6.41 -13.28
C GLU A 120 19.87 7.80 -13.54
N LEU A 121 19.05 8.79 -13.85
CA LEU A 121 19.50 10.18 -14.00
C LEU A 121 20.16 10.71 -12.73
N TYR A 122 19.57 10.41 -11.57
CA TYR A 122 20.10 10.80 -10.28
C TYR A 122 21.45 10.13 -9.97
N MET A 123 21.56 8.81 -10.21
CA MET A 123 22.80 8.04 -10.03
C MET A 123 23.93 8.56 -10.92
N ASN A 124 23.63 8.90 -12.18
CA ASN A 124 24.61 9.46 -13.12
C ASN A 124 25.11 10.85 -12.68
N LYS A 125 24.22 11.68 -12.10
CA LYS A 125 24.60 12.95 -11.45
C LYS A 125 25.54 12.72 -10.27
N MET A 126 25.25 11.73 -9.42
CA MET A 126 26.04 11.41 -8.24
C MET A 126 27.46 10.92 -8.58
N ASN A 127 27.59 10.16 -9.67
CA ASN A 127 28.86 9.61 -10.15
C ASN A 127 29.68 10.59 -11.02
N GLY A 128 29.31 11.88 -11.07
CA GLY A 128 30.07 12.92 -11.77
C GLY A 128 30.04 12.82 -13.30
N SER A 129 29.13 12.05 -13.88
CA SER A 129 29.02 11.87 -15.35
C SER A 129 28.08 12.89 -16.01
N TYR A 130 27.62 13.90 -15.27
CA TYR A 130 26.64 14.90 -15.71
C TYR A 130 27.27 16.31 -15.69
N ASN A 131 27.59 16.86 -16.87
CA ASN A 131 28.07 18.24 -16.99
C ASN A 131 26.87 19.22 -16.96
N ASN A 132 26.95 20.22 -16.08
CA ASN A 132 25.90 21.21 -15.80
C ASN A 132 25.56 22.20 -16.94
N HIS A 133 26.01 21.98 -18.17
CA HIS A 133 25.65 22.82 -19.32
C HIS A 133 24.30 22.46 -19.98
N ASP A 134 23.71 21.30 -19.66
CA ASP A 134 22.56 20.76 -20.40
C ASP A 134 21.17 21.12 -19.81
N GLU A 135 21.07 21.62 -18.57
CA GLU A 135 19.77 21.98 -17.99
C GLU A 135 19.11 23.20 -18.66
N LYS A 136 19.89 24.12 -19.26
CA LYS A 136 19.34 25.29 -19.97
C LYS A 136 18.86 25.00 -21.40
N LYS A 137 19.18 23.84 -21.98
CA LYS A 137 18.74 23.45 -23.35
C LYS A 137 17.49 22.55 -23.38
N ASN A 138 17.17 21.85 -22.29
CA ASN A 138 16.18 20.77 -22.28
C ASN A 138 14.67 21.15 -22.31
N ASN A 139 14.34 22.45 -22.37
CA ASN A 139 12.97 22.92 -22.61
C ASN A 139 12.77 23.61 -23.97
N LYS A 140 13.79 23.67 -24.83
CA LYS A 140 13.66 24.18 -26.20
C LYS A 140 13.68 23.03 -27.18
N ILE A 141 12.73 23.02 -28.13
CA ILE A 141 12.77 22.15 -29.32
C ILE A 141 14.12 22.40 -30.00
N LEU A 142 14.94 21.36 -30.09
CA LEU A 142 16.21 21.44 -30.80
C LEU A 142 15.91 21.35 -32.30
N ILE A 143 15.96 22.47 -33.00
CA ILE A 143 15.88 22.53 -34.47
C ILE A 143 17.32 22.53 -35.00
N ILE A 144 17.74 21.41 -35.57
CA ILE A 144 19.07 21.27 -36.18
C ILE A 144 18.93 21.65 -37.67
N LYS A 145 19.67 22.67 -38.12
CA LYS A 145 19.83 22.99 -39.56
C LYS A 145 21.26 22.64 -39.95
N ASN A 146 21.43 21.52 -40.64
CA ASN A 146 22.70 20.96 -41.14
C ASN A 146 23.74 20.56 -40.07
N ASN A 147 23.75 19.27 -39.71
CA ASN A 147 24.83 18.64 -38.95
C ASN A 147 25.85 17.98 -39.91
N ASN A 148 27.01 18.61 -40.12
CA ASN A 148 28.15 17.96 -40.81
C ASN A 148 29.22 17.42 -39.83
N ASN A 149 28.95 17.39 -38.53
CA ASN A 149 29.91 16.92 -37.52
C ASN A 149 29.43 15.61 -36.87
N ASN A 150 30.15 14.51 -37.14
CA ASN A 150 29.85 13.15 -36.69
C ASN A 150 30.22 12.85 -35.20
N ASN A 151 30.64 13.83 -34.41
CA ASN A 151 31.27 13.60 -33.09
C ASN A 151 30.49 14.09 -31.87
N GLU A 152 29.23 14.52 -31.99
CA GLU A 152 28.45 15.01 -30.84
C GLU A 152 27.41 13.98 -30.35
N HIS A 153 27.27 13.88 -29.02
CA HIS A 153 26.13 13.22 -28.36
C HIS A 153 24.96 14.21 -28.29
N ILE A 154 23.74 13.78 -28.63
CA ILE A 154 22.56 14.65 -28.70
C ILE A 154 21.60 14.30 -27.56
N TYR A 155 21.26 15.28 -26.73
CA TYR A 155 20.29 15.14 -25.63
C TYR A 155 19.24 16.25 -25.71
N ASN A 156 17.96 15.88 -25.89
CA ASN A 156 16.84 16.82 -25.75
C ASN A 156 15.54 16.06 -25.49
N LYS A 157 14.53 16.68 -24.86
CA LYS A 157 13.21 16.08 -24.67
C LYS A 157 12.46 15.87 -25.98
N ASN A 158 12.59 16.80 -26.93
CA ASN A 158 12.00 16.72 -28.27
C ASN A 158 13.04 17.19 -29.31
N ILE A 159 13.35 16.33 -30.29
CA ILE A 159 14.27 16.62 -31.40
C ILE A 159 13.45 16.72 -32.69
N HIS A 160 13.62 17.82 -33.43
CA HIS A 160 13.03 18.00 -34.75
C HIS A 160 14.10 18.47 -35.74
N CYS A 161 14.32 17.72 -36.81
CA CYS A 161 15.21 18.07 -37.90
C CYS A 161 14.43 17.98 -39.21
N ASP A 162 14.45 19.04 -40.01
CA ASP A 162 13.78 19.03 -41.32
C ASP A 162 14.57 18.21 -42.37
N ASP A 163 15.80 17.81 -42.02
CA ASP A 163 16.76 17.04 -42.84
C ASP A 163 17.25 15.79 -42.08
N ASN A 164 18.45 15.29 -42.42
CA ASN A 164 19.07 14.14 -41.77
C ASN A 164 19.64 14.50 -40.38
N ILE A 165 19.56 13.57 -39.45
CA ILE A 165 20.15 13.66 -38.10
C ILE A 165 21.42 12.80 -38.07
N TYR A 166 22.55 13.39 -37.67
CA TYR A 166 23.82 12.69 -37.46
C TYR A 166 24.28 12.88 -36.01
N GLY A 167 24.63 11.79 -35.31
CA GLY A 167 25.22 11.88 -33.95
C GLY A 167 25.60 10.52 -33.36
N ASN A 168 26.63 10.46 -32.50
CA ASN A 168 27.11 9.17 -31.98
C ASN A 168 26.11 8.47 -31.04
N ASN A 169 25.51 9.22 -30.09
CA ASN A 169 24.40 8.73 -29.27
C ASN A 169 23.29 9.79 -29.22
N ILE A 170 22.02 9.41 -29.40
CA ILE A 170 20.86 10.31 -29.41
C ILE A 170 19.87 9.90 -28.31
N TYR A 171 19.48 10.84 -27.43
CA TYR A 171 18.53 10.61 -26.34
C TYR A 171 17.37 11.62 -26.39
N SER A 172 16.14 11.14 -26.64
CA SER A 172 14.93 12.00 -26.67
C SER A 172 13.62 11.24 -26.52
N ASN A 173 12.60 11.87 -25.94
CA ASN A 173 11.27 11.26 -25.89
C ASN A 173 10.61 11.21 -27.29
N ASN A 174 10.79 12.25 -28.09
CA ASN A 174 10.28 12.35 -29.45
C ASN A 174 11.39 12.77 -30.43
N ILE A 175 11.59 12.04 -31.53
CA ILE A 175 12.57 12.34 -32.57
C ILE A 175 11.85 12.40 -33.92
N PHE A 176 11.99 13.53 -34.62
CA PHE A 176 11.47 13.74 -35.97
C PHE A 176 12.62 14.13 -36.90
N GLY A 177 12.87 13.37 -37.96
CA GLY A 177 13.94 13.65 -38.94
C GLY A 177 13.75 12.87 -40.23
N ASN A 178 14.27 13.35 -41.37
CA ASN A 178 14.12 12.65 -42.65
C ASN A 178 14.88 11.31 -42.68
N ASN A 179 16.17 11.31 -42.34
CA ASN A 179 16.94 10.09 -42.06
C ASN A 179 17.78 10.27 -40.79
N ILE A 180 17.97 9.19 -40.01
CA ILE A 180 18.63 9.24 -38.70
C ILE A 180 19.84 8.31 -38.70
N TYR A 181 21.04 8.88 -38.65
CA TYR A 181 22.32 8.18 -38.66
C TYR A 181 23.00 8.32 -37.29
N SER A 182 23.03 7.23 -36.52
CA SER A 182 23.63 7.23 -35.19
C SER A 182 24.24 5.89 -34.84
N ASN A 183 25.20 5.84 -33.92
CA ASN A 183 25.63 4.54 -33.39
C ASN A 183 24.61 4.00 -32.39
N ASN A 184 24.01 4.85 -31.54
CA ASN A 184 22.96 4.47 -30.59
C ASN A 184 21.79 5.48 -30.51
N ILE A 185 20.55 5.02 -30.66
CA ILE A 185 19.32 5.84 -30.53
C ILE A 185 18.46 5.38 -29.35
N TYR A 186 18.16 6.29 -28.42
CA TYR A 186 17.33 6.07 -27.23
C TYR A 186 16.12 7.02 -27.24
N GLY A 187 14.94 6.51 -27.59
CA GLY A 187 13.72 7.32 -27.56
C GLY A 187 12.42 6.54 -27.63
N ASN A 188 11.32 7.20 -27.22
CA ASN A 188 9.99 6.57 -27.12
C ASN A 188 9.21 6.65 -28.43
N ASN A 189 9.27 7.79 -29.14
CA ASN A 189 8.60 8.00 -30.43
C ASN A 189 9.62 8.50 -31.47
N ILE A 190 9.91 7.70 -32.50
CA ILE A 190 10.91 7.99 -33.53
C ILE A 190 10.23 7.98 -34.90
N TYR A 191 10.34 9.07 -35.64
CA TYR A 191 9.74 9.23 -36.97
C TYR A 191 10.81 9.67 -37.98
N GLY A 192 11.14 8.78 -38.92
CA GLY A 192 12.01 9.06 -40.06
C GLY A 192 11.93 7.97 -41.14
N ASN A 193 12.33 8.31 -42.37
CA ASN A 193 12.21 7.43 -43.54
C ASN A 193 13.26 6.31 -43.54
N HIS A 194 14.50 6.61 -43.14
CA HIS A 194 15.54 5.61 -42.88
C HIS A 194 16.35 5.92 -41.62
N SER A 195 16.56 4.91 -40.78
CA SER A 195 17.37 4.99 -39.56
C SER A 195 18.50 3.97 -39.62
N THR A 196 19.77 4.39 -39.55
CA THR A 196 20.91 3.49 -39.45
C THR A 196 21.64 3.74 -38.13
N GLY A 197 21.57 2.75 -37.26
CA GLY A 197 22.23 2.70 -35.97
C GLY A 197 21.88 1.45 -35.22
N HIS A 198 22.69 1.04 -34.25
CA HIS A 198 22.12 0.19 -33.22
C HIS A 198 21.05 1.03 -32.54
N TYR A 199 19.83 0.52 -32.51
CA TYR A 199 18.91 0.93 -31.47
C TYR A 199 19.64 0.54 -30.20
N GLY A 200 20.30 1.52 -29.59
CA GLY A 200 20.91 1.36 -28.31
C GLY A 200 19.75 0.99 -27.42
N ASP A 201 19.66 -0.29 -27.09
CA ASP A 201 18.87 -0.65 -25.95
C ASP A 201 19.45 0.14 -24.78
N PRO A 202 18.63 0.95 -24.04
CA PRO A 202 19.10 1.67 -22.86
C PRO A 202 20.02 0.72 -22.13
N PHE A 203 21.28 1.14 -21.92
CA PHE A 203 22.33 0.35 -21.27
C PHE A 203 21.65 -0.61 -20.28
N TYR A 204 21.60 -1.91 -20.62
CA TYR A 204 20.70 -2.99 -20.12
C TYR A 204 19.50 -3.48 -20.99
N LYS A 205 19.73 -3.93 -22.23
CA LYS A 205 19.11 -5.20 -22.71
C LYS A 205 20.13 -6.30 -23.01
N SER A 206 21.20 -6.39 -22.23
CA SER A 206 21.84 -7.69 -22.03
C SER A 206 20.99 -8.51 -21.06
N LYS A 207 19.94 -9.19 -21.54
CA LYS A 207 19.15 -10.16 -20.73
C LYS A 207 18.86 -9.62 -19.31
N GLU A 208 18.11 -8.51 -19.24
CA GLU A 208 17.59 -7.85 -18.03
C GLU A 208 18.41 -8.06 -16.73
N LYS A 209 19.46 -7.27 -16.53
CA LYS A 209 20.03 -7.17 -15.17
C LYS A 209 19.16 -6.23 -14.33
N LYS A 210 17.95 -6.66 -13.97
CA LYS A 210 17.09 -5.91 -13.04
C LYS A 210 17.88 -5.58 -11.77
N MET A 211 17.77 -4.35 -11.29
CA MET A 211 18.39 -3.95 -10.02
C MET A 211 17.88 -4.87 -8.89
N SER A 212 18.74 -5.14 -7.92
CA SER A 212 18.34 -5.87 -6.73
C SER A 212 17.32 -5.05 -5.93
N ILE A 213 16.38 -5.70 -5.26
CA ILE A 213 15.37 -5.00 -4.45
C ILE A 213 16.00 -4.11 -3.36
N TYR A 214 17.10 -4.56 -2.75
CA TYR A 214 17.77 -3.84 -1.67
C TYR A 214 18.54 -2.60 -2.16
N ASP A 215 19.08 -2.62 -3.39
CA ASP A 215 19.66 -1.41 -4.00
C ASP A 215 18.56 -0.49 -4.52
N TRP A 216 17.46 -1.05 -5.02
CA TRP A 216 16.32 -0.27 -5.49
C TRP A 216 15.73 0.61 -4.39
N TYR A 217 15.51 0.06 -3.19
CA TYR A 217 15.03 0.85 -2.04
C TYR A 217 15.98 2.00 -1.67
N TYR A 218 17.29 1.74 -1.66
CA TYR A 218 18.31 2.74 -1.36
C TYR A 218 18.28 3.93 -2.35
N TYR A 219 18.39 3.64 -3.65
CA TYR A 219 18.42 4.71 -4.67
C TYR A 219 17.09 5.45 -4.76
N TYR A 220 15.97 4.75 -4.58
CA TYR A 220 14.66 5.38 -4.52
C TYR A 220 14.56 6.35 -3.34
N ASN A 221 15.02 5.94 -2.15
CA ASN A 221 15.02 6.77 -0.94
C ASN A 221 15.85 8.05 -1.12
N ILE A 222 17.07 7.91 -1.63
CA ILE A 222 17.96 9.06 -1.85
C ILE A 222 17.40 9.99 -2.93
N MET A 223 16.93 9.45 -4.07
CA MET A 223 16.36 10.26 -5.15
C MET A 223 15.15 11.06 -4.67
N THR A 224 14.30 10.45 -3.83
CA THR A 224 13.11 11.12 -3.28
C THR A 224 13.42 12.06 -2.11
N ASN A 225 14.69 12.10 -1.66
CA ASN A 225 15.13 12.86 -0.49
C ASN A 225 14.18 12.65 0.70
N LYS A 226 13.83 11.38 0.94
CA LYS A 226 12.91 11.00 2.01
C LYS A 226 13.46 11.47 3.35
N ILE A 227 12.59 12.12 4.12
CA ILE A 227 12.94 12.58 5.45
C ILE A 227 12.86 11.40 6.40
N ASP A 228 13.86 11.29 7.27
CA ASP A 228 13.91 10.33 8.35
C ASP A 228 12.60 10.28 9.15
N GLU A 229 12.11 9.07 9.40
CA GLU A 229 10.84 8.85 10.07
C GLU A 229 10.85 9.40 11.51
N TYR A 230 11.98 9.32 12.23
CA TYR A 230 12.06 9.90 13.57
C TYR A 230 11.85 11.42 13.56
N THR A 231 12.37 12.10 12.53
CA THR A 231 12.13 13.54 12.32
C THR A 231 10.66 13.85 12.06
N ILE A 232 9.96 12.99 11.32
CA ILE A 232 8.51 13.11 11.08
C ILE A 232 7.72 12.84 12.37
N ASN A 233 8.07 11.80 13.12
CA ASN A 233 7.35 11.35 14.31
C ASN A 233 7.31 12.40 15.43
N LYS A 234 8.31 13.29 15.52
CA LYS A 234 8.33 14.42 16.48
C LYS A 234 7.09 15.30 16.42
N TYR A 235 6.44 15.35 15.25
CA TYR A 235 5.22 16.10 15.04
C TYR A 235 3.96 15.36 15.50
N PHE A 236 4.04 14.10 15.92
CA PHE A 236 2.85 13.31 16.27
C PHE A 236 2.88 12.79 17.72
N PRO A 237 2.92 13.66 18.75
CA PRO A 237 2.70 13.23 20.13
C PRO A 237 1.34 12.54 20.27
N GLN A 238 1.30 11.35 20.87
CA GLN A 238 0.08 10.52 20.84
C GLN A 238 -1.15 11.21 21.43
N SER A 239 -1.00 11.98 22.51
CA SER A 239 -2.13 12.64 23.19
C SER A 239 -2.74 13.70 22.28
N TYR A 240 -1.87 14.52 21.67
CA TYR A 240 -2.27 15.52 20.71
C TYR A 240 -2.98 14.88 19.50
N VAL A 241 -2.43 13.79 18.98
CA VAL A 241 -3.01 13.09 17.83
C VAL A 241 -4.39 12.54 18.19
N LEU A 242 -4.52 11.75 19.27
CA LEU A 242 -5.78 11.10 19.62
C LEU A 242 -6.90 12.11 19.88
N ASP A 243 -6.61 13.21 20.58
CA ASP A 243 -7.60 14.26 20.86
C ASP A 243 -8.05 14.97 19.57
N ASN A 244 -7.11 15.32 18.70
CA ASN A 244 -7.43 15.99 17.43
C ASN A 244 -8.06 15.06 16.41
N PHE A 245 -7.70 13.78 16.42
CA PHE A 245 -8.22 12.77 15.52
C PHE A 245 -9.73 12.62 15.70
N ILE A 246 -10.20 12.46 16.95
CA ILE A 246 -11.64 12.40 17.25
C ILE A 246 -12.39 13.66 16.79
N ARG A 247 -11.79 14.85 17.00
CA ARG A 247 -12.36 16.12 16.52
C ARG A 247 -12.45 16.20 14.99
N ILE A 248 -11.44 15.69 14.29
CA ILE A 248 -11.38 15.69 12.83
C ILE A 248 -12.43 14.75 12.26
N ILE A 249 -12.46 13.49 12.71
CA ILE A 249 -13.40 12.50 12.20
C ILE A 249 -14.85 12.84 12.56
N SER A 250 -15.09 13.47 13.72
CA SER A 250 -16.37 14.06 14.09
C SER A 250 -16.91 15.00 13.01
N ARG A 251 -16.07 15.90 12.50
CA ARG A 251 -16.44 16.83 11.43
C ARG A 251 -16.63 16.13 10.09
N ILE A 252 -15.76 15.18 9.77
CA ILE A 252 -15.79 14.46 8.48
C ILE A 252 -17.09 13.68 8.34
N TYR A 253 -17.50 12.95 9.38
CA TYR A 253 -18.67 12.07 9.33
C TYR A 253 -19.94 12.68 9.93
N ASN A 254 -19.86 13.88 10.52
CA ASN A 254 -20.97 14.50 11.26
C ASN A 254 -21.41 13.66 12.47
N PHE A 255 -20.43 13.11 13.21
CA PHE A 255 -20.64 12.35 14.43
C PHE A 255 -20.23 13.14 15.67
N TYR A 256 -20.92 12.90 16.77
CA TYR A 256 -20.63 13.46 18.09
C TYR A 256 -20.09 12.34 18.97
N TYR A 257 -18.92 12.59 19.57
CA TYR A 257 -18.21 11.64 20.40
C TYR A 257 -18.27 12.12 21.84
N THR A 258 -18.94 11.36 22.70
CA THR A 258 -18.95 11.62 24.14
C THR A 258 -18.13 10.56 24.82
N ARG A 259 -17.05 10.96 25.50
CA ARG A 259 -16.19 10.01 26.24
C ARG A 259 -16.96 9.47 27.45
N VAL A 260 -17.06 8.15 27.55
CA VAL A 260 -17.67 7.46 28.69
C VAL A 260 -16.63 7.40 29.82
N ARG A 261 -17.04 7.72 31.04
CA ARG A 261 -16.12 7.69 32.20
C ARG A 261 -15.98 6.25 32.70
N ASN A 262 -14.75 5.85 33.05
CA ASN A 262 -14.45 4.48 33.51
C ASN A 262 -15.28 4.06 34.75
N THR A 263 -15.75 5.02 35.57
CA THR A 263 -16.62 4.74 36.72
C THR A 263 -18.01 4.21 36.34
N GLU A 264 -18.45 4.41 35.10
CA GLU A 264 -19.75 3.96 34.59
C GLU A 264 -19.69 2.52 34.05
N LEU A 265 -18.48 1.95 33.95
CA LEU A 265 -18.22 0.64 33.38
C LEU A 265 -17.67 -0.26 34.50
N GLY A 266 -18.21 -1.46 34.67
CA GLY A 266 -17.66 -2.43 35.62
C GLY A 266 -16.16 -2.68 35.40
N ASN A 267 -15.45 -3.14 36.45
CA ASN A 267 -13.99 -3.33 36.53
C ASN A 267 -13.37 -4.37 35.56
N SER A 268 -13.87 -4.54 34.34
CA SER A 268 -13.49 -5.64 33.43
C SER A 268 -12.67 -5.22 32.19
N TRP A 269 -12.50 -3.93 31.92
CA TRP A 269 -11.76 -3.46 30.73
C TRP A 269 -10.30 -3.15 31.05
N GLU A 270 -9.42 -3.24 30.04
CA GLU A 270 -8.01 -2.87 30.20
C GLU A 270 -7.87 -1.39 30.61
N GLU A 271 -6.89 -1.08 31.46
CA GLU A 271 -6.71 0.22 32.12
C GLU A 271 -6.66 1.43 31.17
N ASN A 272 -6.21 1.24 29.92
CA ASN A 272 -6.09 2.29 28.91
C ASN A 272 -7.19 2.26 27.84
N THR A 273 -8.28 1.50 28.05
CA THR A 273 -9.38 1.44 27.10
C THR A 273 -10.08 2.79 27.04
N ILE A 274 -10.31 3.31 25.83
CA ILE A 274 -11.03 4.57 25.60
C ILE A 274 -12.39 4.23 24.98
N ILE A 275 -13.47 4.73 25.58
CA ILE A 275 -14.83 4.41 25.14
C ILE A 275 -15.55 5.69 24.75
N TYR A 276 -16.12 5.69 23.54
CA TYR A 276 -16.90 6.79 23.01
C TYR A 276 -18.34 6.35 22.73
N LYS A 277 -19.30 7.09 23.28
CA LYS A 277 -20.69 7.09 22.82
C LYS A 277 -20.78 7.94 21.55
N ILE A 278 -21.38 7.40 20.50
CA ILE A 278 -21.49 8.01 19.18
C ILE A 278 -22.95 8.40 18.89
N GLU A 279 -23.14 9.66 18.52
CA GLU A 279 -24.43 10.22 18.14
C GLU A 279 -24.29 10.99 16.82
N ARG A 280 -25.39 11.15 16.08
CA ARG A 280 -25.43 11.93 14.84
C ARG A 280 -26.57 12.92 14.92
N ILE A 281 -26.35 14.18 14.54
CA ILE A 281 -27.45 15.13 14.43
C ILE A 281 -28.17 14.92 13.10
N GLU A 282 -29.46 14.65 13.16
CA GLU A 282 -30.34 14.63 12.01
C GLU A 282 -31.10 15.95 11.91
N ARG A 283 -31.09 16.55 10.72
CA ARG A 283 -32.07 17.59 10.38
C ARG A 283 -33.35 16.84 10.01
N LYS A 284 -34.42 17.01 10.78
CA LYS A 284 -35.74 16.56 10.34
C LYS A 284 -36.12 17.35 9.08
N ASP A 285 -36.27 16.67 7.96
CA ASP A 285 -36.88 17.27 6.78
C ASP A 285 -38.32 17.69 7.13
N ARG A 286 -38.71 18.90 6.71
CA ARG A 286 -40.05 19.44 6.94
C ARG A 286 -41.06 18.56 6.21
N ILE A 287 -41.82 17.76 6.93
CA ILE A 287 -43.05 17.16 6.39
C ILE A 287 -44.07 18.29 6.27
N TRP A 288 -44.30 18.78 5.05
CA TRP A 288 -45.39 19.71 4.76
C TRP A 288 -46.70 18.90 4.73
N ASN A 289 -47.34 18.74 5.88
CA ASN A 289 -48.76 18.38 5.87
C ASN A 289 -49.53 19.67 5.58
N LYS A 290 -50.17 19.76 4.40
CA LYS A 290 -51.22 20.75 4.16
C LYS A 290 -52.35 20.47 5.16
N LYS A 291 -52.47 21.31 6.18
CA LYS A 291 -53.74 21.47 6.88
C LYS A 291 -54.52 22.56 6.16
N GLU A 292 -55.80 22.29 5.92
CA GLU A 292 -56.77 23.34 5.60
C GLU A 292 -56.78 24.32 6.78
N ASN A 293 -56.68 25.61 6.44
CA ASN A 293 -56.73 26.80 7.30
C ASN A 293 -55.37 27.38 7.69
N ASP A 294 -55.22 28.63 7.25
CA ASP A 294 -54.04 29.48 7.22
C ASP A 294 -53.60 29.94 8.62
N ASP A 295 -52.73 29.19 9.27
CA ASP A 295 -51.86 29.72 10.34
C ASP A 295 -50.47 29.09 10.25
N ILE A 296 -49.51 29.85 9.70
CA ILE A 296 -48.10 29.44 9.64
C ILE A 296 -47.45 29.74 11.00
N GLU A 297 -47.54 28.81 11.94
CA GLU A 297 -46.67 28.82 13.13
C GLU A 297 -45.24 28.42 12.72
N LYS A 298 -44.30 29.36 12.86
CA LYS A 298 -42.85 29.07 12.83
C LYS A 298 -42.46 28.29 14.09
N LYS A 299 -42.55 26.96 14.08
CA LYS A 299 -41.86 26.12 15.07
C LYS A 299 -40.38 25.97 14.70
N GLY A 300 -39.51 26.17 15.70
CA GLY A 300 -38.06 26.21 15.57
C GLY A 300 -37.43 24.92 15.05
N ASN A 301 -36.14 25.01 14.68
CA ASN A 301 -35.33 23.87 14.25
C ASN A 301 -35.08 22.91 15.43
N ASP A 302 -35.96 21.92 15.63
CA ASP A 302 -35.67 20.82 16.55
C ASP A 302 -34.60 19.91 15.94
N LEU A 303 -33.35 20.14 16.33
CA LEU A 303 -32.22 19.25 16.08
C LEU A 303 -32.37 18.03 17.01
N SER A 304 -32.67 16.85 16.47
CA SER A 304 -32.66 15.59 17.24
C SER A 304 -31.38 14.82 16.97
N ALA A 305 -30.63 14.48 18.01
CA ALA A 305 -29.50 13.57 17.92
C ALA A 305 -30.00 12.12 17.85
N SER A 306 -29.66 11.40 16.79
CA SER A 306 -29.86 9.95 16.67
C SER A 306 -28.65 9.21 17.27
N PHE A 307 -28.92 8.32 18.22
CA PHE A 307 -27.90 7.49 18.84
C PHE A 307 -27.43 6.40 17.86
N LEU A 308 -26.12 6.27 17.67
CA LEU A 308 -25.52 5.30 16.75
C LEU A 308 -24.86 4.11 17.45
N GLY A 309 -24.38 4.28 18.69
CA GLY A 309 -23.73 3.19 19.43
C GLY A 309 -22.47 3.62 20.17
N TYR A 310 -21.57 2.67 20.39
CA TYR A 310 -20.32 2.81 21.11
C TYR A 310 -19.13 2.28 20.31
N ILE A 311 -18.00 3.00 20.39
CA ILE A 311 -16.70 2.54 19.90
C ILE A 311 -15.76 2.39 21.11
N TYR A 312 -15.16 1.22 21.23
CA TYR A 312 -14.17 0.86 22.25
C TYR A 312 -12.80 0.83 21.59
N ILE A 313 -11.83 1.57 22.12
CA ILE A 313 -10.48 1.67 21.57
C ILE A 313 -9.51 1.11 22.59
N ILE A 314 -8.80 0.06 22.21
CA ILE A 314 -7.67 -0.52 22.93
C ILE A 314 -6.40 -0.11 22.18
N PRO A 315 -5.74 0.98 22.59
CA PRO A 315 -4.67 1.58 21.79
C PRO A 315 -3.36 0.79 21.82
N TYR A 316 -3.02 0.16 22.95
CA TYR A 316 -1.68 -0.38 23.14
C TYR A 316 -1.66 -1.85 23.50
N LYS A 317 -0.63 -2.54 23.02
CA LYS A 317 -0.32 -3.91 23.45
C LYS A 317 0.24 -3.91 24.87
N ASN A 318 -0.22 -4.87 25.69
CA ASN A 318 0.38 -5.13 26.99
C ASN A 318 1.72 -5.87 26.81
N ILE A 319 2.84 -5.16 27.00
CA ILE A 319 4.20 -5.69 26.83
C ILE A 319 4.98 -5.49 28.12
N ARG A 320 5.55 -6.58 28.66
CA ARG A 320 6.48 -6.50 29.79
C ARG A 320 7.78 -5.85 29.34
N PHE A 321 8.41 -5.05 30.21
CA PHE A 321 9.67 -4.34 29.88
C PHE A 321 10.76 -5.26 29.30
N LYS A 322 10.93 -6.47 29.85
CA LYS A 322 11.91 -7.47 29.35
C LYS A 322 11.64 -7.98 27.92
N ASP A 323 10.39 -7.87 27.47
CA ASP A 323 9.92 -8.35 26.16
C ASP A 323 9.83 -7.20 25.14
N TYR A 324 10.10 -5.95 25.56
CA TYR A 324 10.03 -4.74 24.73
C TYR A 324 10.94 -4.81 23.50
N PHE A 325 12.15 -5.37 23.64
CA PHE A 325 13.10 -5.56 22.54
C PHE A 325 12.93 -6.91 21.82
N ARG A 326 11.91 -7.68 22.19
CA ARG A 326 11.59 -9.01 21.64
C ARG A 326 10.17 -9.06 21.07
N ILE A 327 9.58 -7.91 20.78
CA ILE A 327 8.24 -7.83 20.21
C ILE A 327 8.27 -8.54 18.85
N GLY A 328 7.67 -9.73 18.80
CA GLY A 328 7.41 -10.44 17.56
C GLY A 328 6.39 -9.68 16.71
N ASN A 329 6.33 -10.02 15.42
CA ASN A 329 5.38 -9.40 14.49
C ASN A 329 3.96 -9.43 15.06
N VAL A 330 3.28 -8.29 14.93
CA VAL A 330 1.89 -8.11 15.38
C VAL A 330 0.97 -8.93 14.46
N ASN A 331 -0.10 -9.48 15.02
CA ASN A 331 -1.03 -10.35 14.30
C ASN A 331 -1.56 -9.67 13.02
N SER A 332 -1.71 -10.48 11.97
CA SER A 332 -2.04 -10.10 10.60
C SER A 332 -3.55 -10.07 10.32
N LEU A 333 -4.38 -9.68 11.29
CA LEU A 333 -5.84 -9.65 11.14
C LEU A 333 -6.33 -8.23 11.36
N SER A 334 -7.51 -7.90 10.78
CA SER A 334 -8.21 -6.66 11.09
C SER A 334 -8.33 -6.54 12.61
N ASN A 335 -7.97 -5.38 13.14
CA ASN A 335 -7.99 -5.14 14.57
C ASN A 335 -9.35 -4.64 15.05
N THR A 336 -10.36 -4.64 14.18
CA THR A 336 -11.68 -4.06 14.44
C THR A 336 -12.79 -5.10 14.33
N TYR A 337 -13.66 -5.16 15.33
CA TYR A 337 -14.71 -6.18 15.43
C TYR A 337 -16.03 -5.61 15.96
N LEU A 338 -17.16 -6.10 15.45
CA LEU A 338 -18.49 -5.85 16.00
C LEU A 338 -18.77 -6.88 17.11
N ILE A 339 -19.05 -6.43 18.34
CA ILE A 339 -19.40 -7.32 19.47
C ILE A 339 -20.89 -7.69 19.38
N CYS A 340 -21.72 -6.67 19.27
CA CYS A 340 -23.17 -6.73 19.17
C CYS A 340 -23.67 -5.43 18.52
N ASN A 341 -24.96 -5.36 18.23
CA ASN A 341 -25.54 -4.22 17.52
C ASN A 341 -25.22 -2.91 18.25
N GLY A 342 -24.61 -1.95 17.54
CA GLY A 342 -24.20 -0.67 18.10
C GLY A 342 -22.92 -0.71 18.95
N HIS A 343 -22.14 -1.81 18.99
CA HIS A 343 -20.92 -1.89 19.82
C HIS A 343 -19.72 -2.43 19.03
N VAL A 344 -18.72 -1.58 18.77
CA VAL A 344 -17.55 -1.91 17.95
C VAL A 344 -16.24 -1.73 18.73
N ILE A 345 -15.36 -2.74 18.71
CA ILE A 345 -14.00 -2.67 19.29
C ILE A 345 -12.98 -2.40 18.20
N ILE A 346 -12.01 -1.53 18.49
CA ILE A 346 -10.78 -1.33 17.75
C ILE A 346 -9.60 -1.65 18.66
N ASN A 347 -8.74 -2.59 18.27
CA ASN A 347 -7.55 -3.00 19.03
C ASN A 347 -6.25 -2.72 18.26
N TYR A 348 -5.74 -1.49 18.36
CA TYR A 348 -4.58 -1.06 17.58
C TYR A 348 -3.28 -1.82 17.87
N ASN A 349 -3.14 -2.45 19.03
CA ASN A 349 -1.92 -3.14 19.44
C ASN A 349 -0.63 -2.30 19.28
N PHE A 350 -0.71 -0.97 19.40
CA PHE A 350 0.46 -0.11 19.28
C PHE A 350 1.49 -0.41 20.37
N VAL A 351 2.77 -0.25 20.02
CA VAL A 351 3.86 -0.46 20.98
C VAL A 351 3.92 0.74 21.92
N ARG A 352 3.69 0.52 23.21
CA ARG A 352 3.87 1.56 24.24
C ARG A 352 5.31 2.04 24.29
N THR A 353 5.54 3.29 24.69
CA THR A 353 6.82 3.76 25.21
C THR A 353 6.79 3.83 26.75
N VAL A 354 7.96 3.90 27.37
CA VAL A 354 8.11 4.14 28.81
C VAL A 354 8.98 5.38 29.00
N PRO A 355 8.44 6.53 29.47
CA PRO A 355 7.03 6.78 29.82
C PRO A 355 6.10 6.90 28.58
N ILE A 356 4.79 6.72 28.78
CA ILE A 356 3.80 6.66 27.68
C ILE A 356 3.50 8.05 27.11
N GLU A 357 3.66 9.09 27.92
CA GLU A 357 3.52 10.50 27.57
C GLU A 357 4.56 10.98 26.53
N GLU A 358 5.61 10.18 26.32
CA GLU A 358 6.66 10.41 25.31
C GLU A 358 6.44 9.61 24.02
N LYS A 359 5.32 8.89 23.89
CA LYS A 359 5.01 8.17 22.65
C LYS A 359 4.74 9.15 21.52
N LEU A 360 5.52 8.99 20.48
CA LEU A 360 5.33 9.61 19.18
C LEU A 360 4.72 8.56 18.24
N PHE A 361 3.65 8.91 17.53
CA PHE A 361 3.10 8.03 16.51
C PHE A 361 3.93 8.07 15.22
N SER A 362 4.13 6.89 14.62
CA SER A 362 4.70 6.74 13.30
C SER A 362 3.69 7.10 12.21
N THR A 363 4.18 7.34 10.99
CA THR A 363 3.30 7.56 9.83
C THR A 363 2.40 6.36 9.56
N SER A 364 2.90 5.14 9.82
CA SER A 364 2.14 3.89 9.74
C SER A 364 1.05 3.81 10.80
N GLU A 365 1.33 4.18 12.06
CA GLU A 365 0.33 4.20 13.14
C GLU A 365 -0.77 5.24 12.87
N ILE A 366 -0.41 6.43 12.35
CA ILE A 366 -1.41 7.41 11.90
C ILE A 366 -2.30 6.83 10.80
N THR A 367 -1.71 6.18 9.80
CA THR A 367 -2.47 5.52 8.73
C THR A 367 -3.39 4.43 9.29
N SER A 368 -2.89 3.62 10.22
CA SER A 368 -3.68 2.59 10.92
C SER A 368 -4.85 3.18 11.70
N LEU A 369 -4.71 4.35 12.35
CA LEU A 369 -5.83 5.02 13.01
C LEU A 369 -7.00 5.21 12.05
N PHE A 370 -6.72 5.78 10.87
CA PHE A 370 -7.73 5.98 9.84
C PHE A 370 -8.29 4.66 9.31
N HIS A 371 -7.42 3.69 8.98
CA HIS A 371 -7.79 2.38 8.46
C HIS A 371 -8.85 1.69 9.35
N GLU A 372 -8.55 1.55 10.65
CA GLU A 372 -9.43 0.85 11.59
C GLU A 372 -10.74 1.61 11.85
N PHE A 373 -10.72 2.95 11.83
CA PHE A 373 -11.98 3.71 11.91
C PHE A 373 -12.85 3.55 10.67
N GLY A 374 -12.26 3.33 9.50
CA GLY A 374 -13.02 2.94 8.31
C GLY A 374 -13.76 1.62 8.52
N HIS A 375 -13.13 0.65 9.17
CA HIS A 375 -13.84 -0.57 9.59
C HIS A 375 -14.92 -0.26 10.63
N ALA A 376 -14.58 0.52 11.65
CA ALA A 376 -15.49 0.78 12.74
C ALA A 376 -16.78 1.49 12.30
N TYR A 377 -16.69 2.42 11.35
CA TYR A 377 -17.86 3.15 10.86
C TYR A 377 -18.82 2.28 10.07
N HIS A 378 -18.33 1.46 9.13
CA HIS A 378 -19.26 0.63 8.38
C HIS A 378 -19.90 -0.43 9.28
N LEU A 379 -19.14 -1.01 10.22
CA LEU A 379 -19.68 -1.96 11.20
C LEU A 379 -20.75 -1.29 12.06
N LEU A 380 -20.46 -0.12 12.64
CA LEU A 380 -21.38 0.61 13.51
C LEU A 380 -22.68 0.98 12.76
N LEU A 381 -22.56 1.60 11.59
CA LEU A 381 -23.70 2.10 10.82
C LEU A 381 -24.58 0.99 10.26
N LEU A 382 -23.99 -0.15 9.90
CA LEU A 382 -24.74 -1.30 9.37
C LEU A 382 -25.28 -2.21 10.47
N SER A 383 -24.82 -2.08 11.71
CA SER A 383 -25.14 -3.01 12.80
C SER A 383 -26.63 -3.06 13.21
N TYR A 384 -27.40 -2.01 12.92
CA TYR A 384 -28.86 -2.03 13.11
C TYR A 384 -29.63 -2.54 11.90
N LYS A 385 -29.00 -2.56 10.72
CA LYS A 385 -29.61 -3.06 9.48
C LYS A 385 -29.42 -4.57 9.33
N TYR A 386 -28.32 -5.11 9.84
CA TYR A 386 -27.94 -6.51 9.68
C TYR A 386 -27.53 -7.17 11.00
N LYS A 387 -27.70 -8.49 11.10
CA LYS A 387 -27.28 -9.26 12.29
C LYS A 387 -25.78 -9.55 12.21
N LEU A 388 -25.16 -9.88 13.35
CA LEU A 388 -23.73 -10.15 13.42
C LEU A 388 -23.24 -11.19 12.39
N TYR A 389 -23.96 -12.29 12.19
CA TYR A 389 -23.57 -13.32 11.21
C TYR A 389 -23.63 -12.84 9.75
N ASN A 390 -24.39 -11.78 9.45
CA ASN A 390 -24.46 -11.22 8.10
C ASN A 390 -23.15 -10.52 7.71
N PHE A 391 -22.39 -10.01 8.68
CA PHE A 391 -21.11 -9.34 8.41
C PHE A 391 -20.05 -10.28 7.87
N ASN A 392 -20.11 -11.58 8.20
CA ASN A 392 -19.27 -12.59 7.59
C ASN A 392 -19.55 -12.79 6.09
N ASN A 393 -20.70 -12.32 5.59
CA ASN A 393 -21.08 -12.39 4.18
C ASN A 393 -20.81 -11.09 3.42
N ILE A 394 -20.33 -10.03 4.09
CA ILE A 394 -19.89 -8.82 3.39
C ILE A 394 -18.58 -9.16 2.68
N PRO A 395 -18.48 -8.89 1.36
CA PRO A 395 -17.24 -9.11 0.64
C PRO A 395 -16.04 -8.39 1.24
N LEU A 396 -14.90 -9.06 1.32
CA LEU A 396 -13.65 -8.52 1.87
C LEU A 396 -13.23 -7.23 1.17
N ASP A 397 -13.35 -7.15 -0.16
CA ASP A 397 -12.98 -5.95 -0.91
C ASP A 397 -13.90 -4.75 -0.61
N TYR A 398 -15.14 -4.99 -0.19
CA TYR A 398 -16.03 -3.93 0.29
C TYR A 398 -15.76 -3.55 1.74
N ALA A 399 -15.40 -4.51 2.60
CA ALA A 399 -14.95 -4.20 3.96
C ALA A 399 -13.67 -3.34 3.93
N GLU A 400 -12.71 -3.69 3.08
CA GLU A 400 -11.47 -2.92 2.84
C GLU A 400 -11.69 -1.62 2.07
N PHE A 401 -12.75 -1.52 1.28
CA PHE A 401 -13.08 -0.26 0.63
C PHE A 401 -13.24 0.86 1.67
N PHE A 402 -13.94 0.61 2.78
CA PHE A 402 -14.13 1.62 3.82
C PHE A 402 -12.84 2.01 4.55
N SER A 403 -11.94 1.05 4.80
CA SER A 403 -10.64 1.32 5.42
C SER A 403 -9.76 2.15 4.48
N HIS A 404 -9.70 1.80 3.19
CA HIS A 404 -8.95 2.56 2.19
C HIS A 404 -9.49 3.97 1.98
N ILE A 405 -10.82 4.19 1.99
CA ILE A 405 -11.40 5.54 1.96
C ILE A 405 -10.80 6.40 3.07
N ASN A 406 -10.75 5.85 4.30
CA ASN A 406 -10.24 6.58 5.45
C ASN A 406 -8.73 6.81 5.37
N GLU A 407 -7.95 5.85 4.86
CA GLU A 407 -6.53 6.05 4.59
C GLU A 407 -6.29 7.22 3.63
N HIS A 408 -7.06 7.31 2.53
CA HIS A 408 -6.96 8.41 1.57
C HIS A 408 -7.38 9.76 2.18
N ILE A 409 -8.34 9.77 3.10
CA ILE A 409 -8.69 10.94 3.91
C ILE A 409 -7.52 11.34 4.81
N GLY A 410 -6.92 10.37 5.51
CA GLY A 410 -5.74 10.58 6.35
C GLY A 410 -4.53 11.09 5.56
N ASN A 411 -4.41 10.70 4.30
CA ASN A 411 -3.38 11.15 3.35
C ASN A 411 -3.65 12.57 2.78
N ASN A 412 -4.18 13.47 3.59
CA ASN A 412 -4.48 14.84 3.22
C ASN A 412 -3.66 15.82 4.06
N TYR A 413 -2.97 16.76 3.40
CA TYR A 413 -2.13 17.75 4.09
C TYR A 413 -2.87 18.51 5.20
N ASN A 414 -4.11 18.95 4.96
CA ASN A 414 -4.85 19.72 5.97
C ASN A 414 -5.21 18.87 7.18
N ILE A 415 -5.47 17.57 6.99
CA ILE A 415 -5.75 16.64 8.08
C ILE A 415 -4.48 16.38 8.88
N ILE A 416 -3.39 15.99 8.20
CA ILE A 416 -2.09 15.78 8.84
C ILE A 416 -1.60 17.04 9.55
N TYR A 417 -1.76 18.22 8.95
CA TYR A 417 -1.42 19.50 9.58
C TYR A 417 -2.15 19.69 10.91
N ASN A 418 -3.45 19.39 10.96
CA ASN A 418 -4.24 19.50 12.20
C ASN A 418 -3.94 18.39 13.22
N LEU A 419 -3.39 17.25 12.79
CA LEU A 419 -2.89 16.19 13.68
C LEU A 419 -1.47 16.44 14.17
N SER A 420 -0.68 17.25 13.46
CA SER A 420 0.71 17.53 13.78
C SER A 420 0.84 18.56 14.90
N ASN A 421 1.79 18.42 15.82
CA ASN A 421 2.23 19.42 16.79
C ASN A 421 3.58 19.02 17.41
N GLU A 422 4.67 19.70 17.08
CA GLU A 422 5.96 19.43 17.72
C GLU A 422 5.93 19.86 19.20
N LYS A 423 6.31 18.95 20.11
CA LYS A 423 6.20 19.17 21.57
C LYS A 423 7.04 20.33 22.09
N ARG A 424 8.13 20.68 21.40
CA ARG A 424 9.11 21.68 21.83
C ARG A 424 8.66 23.11 21.56
N ASP A 425 8.10 23.38 20.38
CA ASP A 425 7.80 24.73 19.90
C ASP A 425 6.37 24.90 19.36
N ASN A 426 5.54 23.84 19.45
CA ASN A 426 4.18 23.78 18.89
C ASN A 426 4.12 24.02 17.38
N SER A 427 5.24 23.83 16.67
CA SER A 427 5.27 23.95 15.23
C SER A 427 4.45 22.83 14.57
N LYS A 428 3.92 23.15 13.39
CA LYS A 428 3.13 22.23 12.57
C LYS A 428 3.96 21.70 11.43
N ILE A 429 3.60 20.52 10.95
CA ILE A 429 4.27 19.91 9.80
C ILE A 429 4.06 20.79 8.57
N ASN A 430 5.14 21.02 7.80
CA ASN A 430 5.07 21.80 6.57
C ASN A 430 4.81 20.89 5.35
N LYS A 431 4.49 21.50 4.21
CA LYS A 431 4.20 20.76 2.96
C LYS A 431 5.39 19.96 2.43
N HIS A 432 6.62 20.42 2.67
CA HIS A 432 7.82 19.70 2.24
C HIS A 432 7.93 18.36 2.97
N ILE A 433 7.77 18.37 4.30
CA ILE A 433 7.76 17.14 5.11
C ILE A 433 6.57 16.26 4.74
N PHE A 434 5.36 16.82 4.60
CA PHE A 434 4.21 16.02 4.15
C PHE A 434 4.45 15.32 2.79
N ASN A 435 5.08 16.01 1.85
CA ASN A 435 5.37 15.43 0.54
C ASN A 435 6.36 14.27 0.58
N SER A 436 7.16 14.11 1.65
CA SER A 436 8.13 13.02 1.76
C SER A 436 7.52 11.68 2.19
N PHE A 437 6.33 11.67 2.82
CA PHE A 437 5.69 10.45 3.32
C PHE A 437 4.24 10.24 2.87
N LYS A 438 3.61 11.22 2.19
CA LYS A 438 2.27 11.03 1.60
C LYS A 438 2.26 9.83 0.64
N PHE A 439 1.08 9.27 0.37
CA PHE A 439 0.95 8.24 -0.65
C PHE A 439 1.49 8.73 -1.99
N ASP A 440 2.44 7.97 -2.51
CA ASP A 440 3.10 8.20 -3.78
C ASP A 440 2.53 7.27 -4.86
N LYS A 441 3.18 7.27 -6.03
CA LYS A 441 2.80 6.42 -7.16
C LYS A 441 2.98 4.92 -6.87
N LEU A 442 3.77 4.55 -5.86
CA LEU A 442 4.07 3.16 -5.51
C LEU A 442 3.02 2.52 -4.62
N ARG A 443 2.08 3.27 -4.03
CA ARG A 443 1.00 2.67 -3.21
C ARG A 443 0.30 1.53 -3.94
N LEU A 444 -0.06 1.74 -5.20
CA LEU A 444 -0.73 0.71 -6.01
C LEU A 444 0.19 -0.49 -6.26
N SER A 445 1.47 -0.27 -6.54
CA SER A 445 2.43 -1.35 -6.79
C SER A 445 2.71 -2.19 -5.55
N HIS A 446 2.77 -1.57 -4.37
CA HIS A 446 2.94 -2.27 -3.09
C HIS A 446 1.77 -3.23 -2.80
N ILE A 447 0.54 -2.78 -3.03
CA ILE A 447 -0.67 -3.60 -2.84
C ILE A 447 -0.74 -4.70 -3.92
N TYR A 448 -0.48 -4.35 -5.19
CA TYR A 448 -0.43 -5.31 -6.30
C TYR A 448 0.58 -6.43 -6.04
N THR A 449 1.75 -6.10 -5.48
CA THR A 449 2.82 -7.06 -5.22
C THR A 449 2.36 -8.20 -4.32
N GLN A 450 1.69 -7.90 -3.21
CA GLN A 450 1.17 -8.94 -2.33
C GLN A 450 0.00 -9.68 -3.00
N SER A 451 -0.85 -8.95 -3.72
CA SER A 451 -2.02 -9.51 -4.40
C SER A 451 -1.65 -10.53 -5.48
N ILE A 452 -0.65 -10.22 -6.32
CA ILE A 452 -0.25 -11.07 -7.45
C ILE A 452 0.49 -12.33 -6.96
N ILE A 453 1.27 -12.20 -5.88
CA ILE A 453 1.95 -13.34 -5.26
C ILE A 453 0.91 -14.30 -4.67
N ASP A 454 -0.06 -13.77 -3.91
CA ASP A 454 -1.15 -14.56 -3.34
C ASP A 454 -1.97 -15.27 -4.42
N TYR A 455 -2.28 -14.53 -5.50
CA TYR A 455 -2.98 -15.06 -6.66
C TYR A 455 -2.22 -16.23 -7.27
N TYR A 456 -0.94 -16.06 -7.63
CA TYR A 456 -0.18 -17.11 -8.31
C TYR A 456 -0.01 -18.36 -7.45
N ILE A 457 0.33 -18.21 -6.15
CA ILE A 457 0.60 -19.38 -5.30
C ILE A 457 -0.66 -20.23 -5.05
N HIS A 458 -1.85 -19.62 -5.05
CA HIS A 458 -3.13 -20.31 -4.85
C HIS A 458 -3.84 -20.72 -6.15
N ASN A 459 -3.42 -20.17 -7.29
CA ASN A 459 -4.01 -20.46 -8.60
C ASN A 459 -3.36 -21.69 -9.29
N ILE A 460 -2.12 -22.02 -8.93
CA ILE A 460 -1.42 -23.18 -9.50
C ILE A 460 -2.02 -24.52 -9.03
N ASN A 461 -1.87 -25.56 -9.86
CA ASN A 461 -2.06 -26.94 -9.41
C ASN A 461 -0.76 -27.44 -8.76
N PRO A 462 -0.71 -27.63 -7.42
CA PRO A 462 0.53 -27.97 -6.72
C PRO A 462 1.04 -29.39 -7.04
N TYR A 463 0.17 -30.31 -7.49
CA TYR A 463 0.56 -31.67 -7.87
C TYR A 463 1.36 -31.72 -9.17
N THR A 464 1.10 -30.81 -10.11
CA THR A 464 1.81 -30.77 -11.39
C THR A 464 2.91 -29.72 -11.40
N PHE A 465 2.70 -28.58 -10.74
CA PHE A 465 3.64 -27.46 -10.77
C PHE A 465 4.97 -27.77 -10.08
N PHE A 466 4.92 -28.32 -8.86
CA PHE A 466 6.13 -28.62 -8.08
C PHE A 466 6.78 -29.96 -8.44
N ASN A 467 6.07 -30.84 -9.16
CA ASN A 467 6.59 -32.12 -9.63
C ASN A 467 7.30 -32.04 -11.00
N LYS A 468 7.16 -30.93 -11.74
CA LYS A 468 7.65 -30.81 -13.14
C LYS A 468 9.17 -30.71 -13.31
N ASN A 469 9.97 -30.61 -12.23
CA ASN A 469 11.42 -30.44 -12.31
C ASN A 469 12.23 -31.62 -11.76
N ASN A 470 12.12 -32.77 -12.44
CA ASN A 470 13.14 -33.83 -12.40
C ASN A 470 14.37 -33.52 -13.29
N ASN A 471 14.56 -32.26 -13.71
CA ASN A 471 15.81 -31.83 -14.37
C ASN A 471 16.94 -31.55 -13.36
N TYR A 472 16.64 -31.49 -12.06
CA TYR A 472 17.63 -31.59 -10.99
C TYR A 472 17.77 -33.07 -10.59
N LYS A 473 18.32 -33.89 -11.48
CA LYS A 473 18.80 -35.21 -11.10
C LYS A 473 19.83 -35.01 -9.97
N GLU A 474 19.57 -35.60 -8.81
CA GLU A 474 20.45 -35.68 -7.61
C GLU A 474 20.43 -34.58 -6.54
N ILE A 475 19.33 -33.88 -6.25
CA ILE A 475 19.34 -33.00 -5.06
C ILE A 475 18.13 -33.22 -4.15
N ASN A 476 18.33 -34.01 -3.08
CA ASN A 476 17.54 -34.06 -1.85
C ASN A 476 17.59 -32.74 -1.05
N ASN A 477 17.44 -31.57 -1.69
CA ASN A 477 17.38 -30.29 -0.98
C ASN A 477 15.99 -29.69 -1.16
N ASP A 478 15.17 -29.85 -0.12
CA ASP A 478 13.89 -29.18 0.09
C ASP A 478 13.97 -27.65 -0.13
N GLU A 479 15.17 -27.06 -0.03
CA GLU A 479 15.41 -25.63 -0.28
C GLU A 479 15.00 -25.17 -1.68
N LYS A 480 15.15 -26.01 -2.73
CA LYS A 480 14.95 -25.59 -4.13
C LYS A 480 13.54 -25.83 -4.67
N VAL A 481 12.65 -26.46 -3.91
CA VAL A 481 11.32 -26.89 -4.40
C VAL A 481 10.46 -25.68 -4.83
N LEU A 482 10.67 -24.52 -4.22
CA LEU A 482 9.93 -23.29 -4.53
C LEU A 482 10.56 -22.44 -5.66
N ASN A 483 11.71 -22.84 -6.25
CA ASN A 483 12.38 -22.03 -7.27
C ASN A 483 11.48 -21.72 -8.47
N ASN A 484 10.73 -22.73 -8.94
CA ASN A 484 9.79 -22.56 -10.05
C ASN A 484 8.75 -21.47 -9.77
N PHE A 485 8.33 -21.33 -8.52
CA PHE A 485 7.41 -20.29 -8.10
C PHE A 485 8.08 -18.92 -8.13
N TYR A 486 9.30 -18.79 -7.61
CA TYR A 486 10.05 -17.53 -7.67
C TYR A 486 10.34 -17.11 -9.12
N ASP A 487 10.66 -18.05 -10.00
CA ASP A 487 10.86 -17.80 -11.44
C ASP A 487 9.59 -17.29 -12.11
N LEU A 488 8.42 -17.88 -11.77
CA LEU A 488 7.12 -17.44 -12.25
C LEU A 488 6.84 -15.99 -11.88
N ILE A 489 6.99 -15.64 -10.60
CA ILE A 489 6.65 -14.30 -10.12
C ILE A 489 7.71 -13.25 -10.46
N ASN A 490 8.95 -13.63 -10.77
CA ASN A 490 10.02 -12.67 -11.10
C ASN A 490 9.68 -11.79 -12.32
N SER A 491 8.80 -12.27 -13.21
CA SER A 491 8.28 -11.50 -14.36
C SER A 491 7.26 -10.42 -14.00
N GLU A 492 6.75 -10.40 -12.76
CA GLU A 492 5.77 -9.44 -12.26
C GLU A 492 6.40 -8.17 -11.69
N PHE A 493 7.71 -8.20 -11.41
CA PHE A 493 8.40 -7.15 -10.66
C PHE A 493 9.42 -6.40 -11.51
N PRO A 494 9.62 -5.10 -11.25
CA PRO A 494 10.65 -4.30 -11.91
C PRO A 494 12.07 -4.57 -11.36
N TYR A 495 12.17 -5.25 -10.21
CA TYR A 495 13.42 -5.67 -9.59
C TYR A 495 13.50 -7.19 -9.52
N ASN A 496 14.71 -7.71 -9.34
CA ASN A 496 14.93 -9.15 -9.21
C ASN A 496 14.40 -9.68 -7.86
N ILE A 497 13.44 -10.60 -7.93
CA ILE A 497 12.93 -11.36 -6.79
C ILE A 497 13.44 -12.80 -6.87
N ASN A 498 13.94 -13.31 -5.75
CA ASN A 498 14.33 -14.70 -5.58
C ASN A 498 14.22 -15.09 -4.10
N GLN A 499 14.42 -16.37 -3.80
CA GLN A 499 14.34 -16.92 -2.44
C GLN A 499 15.23 -16.22 -1.39
N PHE A 500 16.35 -15.62 -1.80
CA PHE A 500 17.24 -14.91 -0.87
C PHE A 500 16.69 -13.55 -0.48
N ASN A 501 16.08 -12.85 -1.44
CA ASN A 501 15.56 -11.50 -1.23
C ASN A 501 14.09 -11.52 -0.78
N TYR A 502 13.42 -12.65 -0.97
CA TYR A 502 12.00 -12.83 -0.70
C TYR A 502 11.70 -14.30 -0.44
N SER A 503 11.25 -14.62 0.78
CA SER A 503 10.96 -15.98 1.21
C SER A 503 9.52 -16.10 1.71
N LEU A 504 8.80 -17.11 1.19
CA LEU A 504 7.46 -17.50 1.70
C LEU A 504 7.49 -17.97 3.17
N ASN A 505 8.66 -18.35 3.68
CA ASN A 505 8.84 -18.71 5.10
C ASN A 505 9.13 -17.50 5.98
N SER A 506 9.29 -16.30 5.41
CA SER A 506 9.64 -15.12 6.20
C SER A 506 8.48 -14.69 7.08
N THR A 507 8.81 -13.96 8.16
CA THR A 507 7.84 -13.46 9.16
C THR A 507 6.76 -12.53 8.59
N SER A 508 6.88 -12.11 7.34
CA SER A 508 5.95 -11.23 6.61
C SER A 508 4.77 -11.98 5.97
N PHE A 509 4.77 -13.32 5.96
CA PHE A 509 3.84 -14.16 5.19
C PHE A 509 2.62 -14.80 5.88
N PRO A 510 2.24 -14.50 7.15
CA PRO A 510 1.01 -15.05 7.72
C PRO A 510 -0.25 -14.78 6.88
N TYR A 511 -0.32 -13.66 6.15
CA TYR A 511 -1.49 -13.27 5.36
C TYR A 511 -1.87 -14.30 4.28
N HIS A 512 -0.89 -14.89 3.60
CA HIS A 512 -1.11 -15.83 2.49
C HIS A 512 -1.50 -17.24 2.95
N PHE A 513 -1.18 -17.61 4.19
CA PHE A 513 -1.34 -19.00 4.65
C PHE A 513 -2.17 -19.14 5.92
N SER A 514 -2.13 -18.16 6.82
CA SER A 514 -2.66 -18.24 8.19
C SER A 514 -3.69 -17.16 8.50
N SER A 515 -4.36 -16.61 7.48
CA SER A 515 -5.40 -15.58 7.65
C SER A 515 -6.64 -15.87 6.79
N LEU A 516 -7.74 -15.19 7.09
CA LEU A 516 -8.97 -15.20 6.27
C LEU A 516 -8.74 -14.67 4.85
N TYR A 517 -7.64 -13.94 4.62
CA TYR A 517 -7.25 -13.39 3.32
C TYR A 517 -6.46 -14.37 2.46
N ALA A 518 -6.17 -15.59 2.93
CA ALA A 518 -5.36 -16.55 2.18
C ALA A 518 -6.04 -16.96 0.87
N GLY A 519 -5.51 -16.54 -0.28
CA GLY A 519 -6.14 -16.69 -1.60
C GLY A 519 -7.08 -15.54 -1.99
N SER A 520 -7.23 -14.54 -1.12
CA SER A 520 -8.06 -13.34 -1.30
C SER A 520 -7.34 -12.04 -0.91
N VAL A 521 -5.99 -12.03 -0.81
CA VAL A 521 -5.22 -10.79 -0.53
C VAL A 521 -5.46 -9.73 -1.60
N PHE A 522 -5.78 -10.15 -2.83
CA PHE A 522 -6.14 -9.23 -3.91
C PHE A 522 -7.42 -8.41 -3.64
N SER A 523 -8.21 -8.73 -2.62
CA SER A 523 -9.31 -7.88 -2.15
C SER A 523 -8.85 -6.47 -1.76
N TYR A 524 -7.65 -6.32 -1.20
CA TYR A 524 -7.02 -5.01 -0.97
C TYR A 524 -6.79 -4.25 -2.27
N LEU A 525 -6.37 -4.93 -3.34
CA LEU A 525 -6.18 -4.32 -4.64
C LEU A 525 -7.52 -3.86 -5.23
N LEU A 526 -8.56 -4.70 -5.15
CA LEU A 526 -9.91 -4.33 -5.59
C LEU A 526 -10.42 -3.10 -4.83
N ALA A 527 -10.23 -3.05 -3.51
CA ALA A 527 -10.59 -1.90 -2.67
C ALA A 527 -9.84 -0.62 -3.08
N GLU A 528 -8.52 -0.68 -3.27
CA GLU A 528 -7.72 0.47 -3.71
C GLU A 528 -8.14 0.96 -5.10
N VAL A 529 -8.38 0.05 -6.04
CA VAL A 529 -8.87 0.38 -7.39
C VAL A 529 -10.25 1.05 -7.29
N ARG A 530 -11.14 0.53 -6.45
CA ARG A 530 -12.46 1.10 -6.21
C ARG A 530 -12.36 2.53 -5.66
N VAL A 531 -11.50 2.79 -4.68
CA VAL A 531 -11.27 4.16 -4.17
C VAL A 531 -10.79 5.09 -5.28
N ARG A 532 -9.78 4.69 -6.08
CA ARG A 532 -9.21 5.55 -7.13
C ARG A 532 -10.18 5.87 -8.26
N LEU A 533 -11.08 4.95 -8.60
CA LEU A 533 -12.03 5.14 -9.69
C LEU A 533 -13.31 5.86 -9.25
N PHE A 534 -13.81 5.58 -8.04
CA PHE A 534 -15.12 6.08 -7.60
C PHE A 534 -15.06 7.28 -6.65
N LEU A 535 -13.94 7.53 -5.97
CA LEU A 535 -13.75 8.76 -5.19
C LEU A 535 -12.84 9.72 -5.94
N ASN A 536 -13.38 10.89 -6.29
CA ASN A 536 -12.57 11.90 -6.94
C ASN A 536 -11.64 12.61 -5.93
N GLN A 537 -10.49 13.10 -6.41
CA GLN A 537 -9.51 13.80 -5.56
C GLN A 537 -10.11 15.06 -4.88
N GLN A 538 -11.14 15.67 -5.48
CA GLN A 538 -11.79 16.85 -4.89
C GLN A 538 -12.58 16.50 -3.63
N GLN A 539 -13.29 15.38 -3.61
CA GLN A 539 -14.01 14.86 -2.45
C GLN A 539 -13.05 14.50 -1.32
N LEU A 540 -11.98 13.78 -1.63
CA LEU A 540 -10.91 13.42 -0.68
C LEU A 540 -10.11 14.65 -0.19
N SER A 541 -10.15 15.77 -0.93
CA SER A 541 -9.42 16.97 -0.54
C SER A 541 -9.97 17.63 0.73
N LEU A 542 -11.28 17.49 1.01
CA LEU A 542 -11.96 18.08 2.18
C LEU A 542 -11.60 19.57 2.45
N LYS A 543 -11.15 20.31 1.42
CA LYS A 543 -10.61 21.67 1.56
C LYS A 543 -11.67 22.71 1.88
N ASN A 544 -12.91 22.47 1.46
CA ASN A 544 -14.01 23.40 1.65
C ASN A 544 -15.29 22.67 2.05
N ASN A 545 -16.28 23.43 2.54
CA ASN A 545 -17.55 22.85 2.98
C ASN A 545 -18.28 22.10 1.84
N LYS A 546 -18.09 22.50 0.57
CA LYS A 546 -18.70 21.80 -0.57
C LYS A 546 -18.13 20.39 -0.75
N SER A 547 -16.81 20.22 -0.70
CA SER A 547 -16.18 18.91 -0.83
C SER A 547 -16.48 18.01 0.37
N LEU A 548 -16.54 18.57 1.58
CA LEU A 548 -16.99 17.85 2.77
C LEU A 548 -18.44 17.35 2.63
N CYS A 549 -19.39 18.22 2.27
CA CYS A 549 -20.77 17.81 2.06
C CYS A 549 -20.91 16.76 0.93
N SER A 550 -20.13 16.91 -0.15
CA SER A 550 -20.13 15.93 -1.25
C SER A 550 -19.58 14.57 -0.80
N PHE A 551 -18.50 14.56 -0.01
CA PHE A 551 -17.97 13.35 0.59
C PHE A 551 -18.99 12.69 1.52
N GLN A 552 -19.58 13.44 2.44
CA GLN A 552 -20.59 12.93 3.38
C GLN A 552 -21.76 12.30 2.65
N LYS A 553 -22.31 12.99 1.64
CA LYS A 553 -23.39 12.46 0.82
C LYS A 553 -23.00 11.13 0.18
N ASN A 554 -21.86 11.09 -0.51
CA ASN A 554 -21.39 9.87 -1.18
C ASN A 554 -21.15 8.71 -0.19
N PHE A 555 -20.52 8.99 0.96
CA PHE A 555 -20.29 8.00 2.01
C PHE A 555 -21.60 7.38 2.52
N TYR A 556 -22.62 8.21 2.78
CA TYR A 556 -23.93 7.71 3.23
C TYR A 556 -24.73 7.04 2.11
N ASP A 557 -24.59 7.49 0.87
CA ASP A 557 -25.15 6.80 -0.30
C ASP A 557 -24.57 5.39 -0.42
N ILE A 558 -23.26 5.21 -0.22
CA ILE A 558 -22.60 3.90 -0.17
C ILE A 558 -23.17 3.05 0.98
N ILE A 559 -23.24 3.58 2.20
CA ILE A 559 -23.77 2.86 3.37
C ILE A 559 -25.25 2.46 3.19
N SER A 560 -26.01 3.23 2.40
CA SER A 560 -27.43 2.96 2.15
C SER A 560 -27.67 1.68 1.32
N ILE A 561 -26.66 1.22 0.57
CA ILE A 561 -26.73 0.05 -0.31
C ILE A 561 -27.21 -1.20 0.47
N ASN A 562 -27.96 -2.07 -0.23
CA ASN A 562 -28.34 -3.37 0.33
C ASN A 562 -27.21 -4.39 0.16
N TYR A 563 -26.29 -4.42 1.13
CA TYR A 563 -25.19 -5.38 1.22
C TYR A 563 -25.62 -6.86 1.29
N MET A 564 -26.89 -7.16 1.54
CA MET A 564 -27.38 -8.56 1.52
C MET A 564 -27.80 -9.02 0.12
N ASP A 565 -28.01 -8.09 -0.80
CA ASP A 565 -28.31 -8.44 -2.19
C ASP A 565 -26.99 -8.57 -2.98
N LYS A 566 -26.67 -9.81 -3.35
CA LYS A 566 -25.43 -10.15 -4.07
C LYS A 566 -25.36 -9.50 -5.46
N ASN A 567 -26.48 -9.07 -6.02
CA ASN A 567 -26.52 -8.39 -7.32
C ASN A 567 -26.17 -6.89 -7.23
N TYR A 568 -26.04 -6.34 -6.02
CA TYR A 568 -25.84 -4.90 -5.79
C TYR A 568 -24.39 -4.48 -5.56
N TYR A 569 -23.42 -5.37 -5.80
CA TYR A 569 -22.03 -5.00 -5.80
C TYR A 569 -21.54 -4.73 -7.23
N PRO A 570 -21.34 -3.46 -7.65
CA PRO A 570 -20.69 -3.15 -8.91
C PRO A 570 -19.33 -3.84 -9.02
N SER A 571 -19.19 -4.68 -10.04
CA SER A 571 -17.94 -5.36 -10.36
C SER A 571 -16.88 -4.36 -10.80
N ILE A 572 -15.77 -4.31 -10.06
CA ILE A 572 -14.61 -3.49 -10.41
C ILE A 572 -13.78 -4.14 -11.51
N ILE A 573 -13.73 -5.48 -11.58
CA ILE A 573 -13.04 -6.20 -12.66
C ILE A 573 -13.69 -5.85 -14.00
N GLN A 574 -15.01 -6.02 -14.11
CA GLN A 574 -15.74 -5.72 -15.36
C GLN A 574 -15.64 -4.23 -15.72
N HIS A 575 -15.66 -3.34 -14.73
CA HIS A 575 -15.49 -1.92 -14.97
C HIS A 575 -14.10 -1.60 -15.55
N VAL A 576 -13.03 -2.17 -15.00
CA VAL A 576 -11.66 -1.98 -15.49
C VAL A 576 -11.49 -2.56 -16.90
N LEU A 577 -12.04 -3.74 -17.18
CA LEU A 577 -11.99 -4.35 -18.51
C LEU A 577 -12.69 -3.51 -19.58
N LYS A 578 -13.83 -2.88 -19.23
CA LYS A 578 -14.58 -2.01 -20.15
C LYS A 578 -13.91 -0.64 -20.35
N ASN A 579 -13.23 -0.11 -19.32
CA ASN A 579 -12.70 1.26 -19.31
C ASN A 579 -11.16 1.32 -19.27
N LYS A 580 -10.48 0.45 -20.03
CA LYS A 580 -9.01 0.29 -19.98
C LYS A 580 -8.23 1.61 -20.09
N ASN A 581 -8.63 2.48 -21.02
CA ASN A 581 -7.94 3.76 -21.24
C ASN A 581 -8.11 4.73 -20.06
N GLU A 582 -9.30 4.77 -19.47
CA GLU A 582 -9.58 5.58 -18.29
C GLU A 582 -8.74 5.12 -17.11
N VAL A 583 -8.66 3.80 -16.88
CA VAL A 583 -7.86 3.20 -15.82
C VAL A 583 -6.38 3.56 -15.96
N LEU A 584 -5.83 3.44 -17.17
CA LEU A 584 -4.43 3.79 -17.44
C LEU A 584 -4.13 5.29 -17.22
N GLN A 585 -5.13 6.17 -17.32
CA GLN A 585 -4.97 7.62 -17.13
C GLN A 585 -5.27 8.08 -15.69
N LYS A 586 -6.33 7.56 -15.06
CA LYS A 586 -6.87 8.06 -13.79
C LYS A 586 -6.28 7.39 -12.54
N MET A 587 -5.88 6.11 -12.62
CA MET A 587 -5.20 5.45 -11.49
C MET A 587 -3.82 6.03 -11.26
#